data_AF-A0AAW6BZ69-F1
#
_entry.id   AF-A0AAW6BZ69-F1
#
_cell.length_a   1.000
_cell.length_b   1.000
_cell.length_c   1.000
_cell.angle_alpha   90.00
_cell.angle_beta   90.00
_cell.angle_gamma   90.00
#
_symmetry.space_group_name_H-M   'P 1'
#
loop_
_entity.id
_entity.type
_entity.pdbx_description
1 polymer ?
#
loop_
_entity_poly.entity_id
_entity_poly.type
_entity_poly.pdbx_seq_one_letter_code
_entity_poly.pdbx_strand_id
1 'polypeptide(L)'
;MTEYLNTAINPDAPWSFITDTEENILHDLEHYTLDPVFEFYGNFVNPSPEWLSQEVAAKYAGCTSISGNFLYLSHAFRLVTDDTGLISRLSAAIERNKARPEYQDALKKHLADLPTLTKENAYVGRCYAFAGSWFRLTRVYRLTEQEANEKALLYLDHFEGTTRHGETIGGAIPGGDTLQSTKGWEI
;
A
#
# COMPACT_ATOMS: atom_id res chain seq x y z
N MET A 1 21.40 9.76 -5.97
CA MET A 1 21.43 9.58 -4.51
C MET A 1 20.97 8.17 -4.16
N THR A 2 21.68 7.49 -3.26
CA THR A 2 21.25 6.20 -2.67
C THR A 2 21.63 6.19 -1.20
N GLU A 3 20.67 5.88 -0.32
CA GLU A 3 20.89 5.78 1.12
C GLU A 3 20.13 4.57 1.67
N TYR A 4 20.87 3.67 2.34
CA TYR A 4 20.29 2.54 3.08
C TYR A 4 20.00 3.01 4.51
N LEU A 5 18.74 2.94 4.91
CA LEU A 5 18.21 3.61 6.10
C LEU A 5 17.96 2.66 7.26
N ASN A 6 18.05 1.34 7.05
CA ASN A 6 17.91 0.42 8.16
C ASN A 6 19.17 0.44 9.03
N THR A 7 18.99 0.87 10.28
CA THR A 7 20.04 0.91 11.31
C THR A 7 19.66 0.08 12.53
N ALA A 8 18.60 -0.73 12.45
CA ALA A 8 18.20 -1.61 13.54
C ALA A 8 19.36 -2.57 13.84
N ILE A 9 19.93 -2.45 15.03
CA ILE A 9 20.94 -3.35 15.57
C ILE A 9 20.32 -3.90 16.86
N ASN A 10 20.20 -5.21 17.00
CA ASN A 10 19.98 -5.80 18.32
C ASN A 10 21.33 -5.80 19.05
N PRO A 11 21.51 -5.00 20.10
CA PRO A 11 22.77 -4.97 20.84
C PRO A 11 23.08 -6.32 21.51
N ASP A 12 22.05 -7.13 21.80
CA ASP A 12 22.21 -8.45 22.42
C ASP A 12 22.51 -9.57 21.42
N ALA A 13 22.35 -9.29 20.11
CA ALA A 13 22.66 -10.23 19.03
C ALA A 13 23.15 -9.49 17.76
N PRO A 14 24.29 -8.77 17.81
CA PRO A 14 24.77 -7.98 16.68
C PRO A 14 25.11 -8.84 15.45
N TRP A 15 25.37 -10.14 15.64
CA TRP A 15 25.60 -11.10 14.55
C TRP A 15 24.33 -11.47 13.77
N SER A 16 23.13 -11.18 14.28
CA SER A 16 21.88 -11.47 13.57
C SER A 16 21.48 -10.35 12.60
N PHE A 17 22.29 -9.30 12.47
CA PHE A 17 22.00 -8.14 11.65
C PHE A 17 22.98 -8.06 10.49
N ILE A 18 22.45 -8.26 9.29
CA ILE A 18 23.18 -8.03 8.05
C ILE A 18 22.92 -6.58 7.66
N THR A 19 23.99 -5.84 7.36
CA THR A 19 23.87 -4.47 6.86
C THR A 19 23.13 -4.46 5.52
N ASP A 20 22.15 -3.58 5.39
CA ASP A 20 21.47 -3.38 4.11
C ASP A 20 22.46 -2.88 3.05
N THR A 21 22.64 -3.69 2.01
CA THR A 21 23.34 -3.38 0.77
C THR A 21 22.50 -3.89 -0.39
N GLU A 22 22.80 -3.49 -1.63
CA GLU A 22 22.11 -4.03 -2.80
C GLU A 22 22.27 -5.56 -2.83
N GLU A 23 23.49 -6.05 -2.63
CA GLU A 23 23.82 -7.47 -2.69
C GLU A 23 23.07 -8.27 -1.64
N ASN A 24 23.04 -7.79 -0.39
CA ASN A 24 22.35 -8.49 0.70
C ASN A 24 20.84 -8.49 0.50
N ILE A 25 20.25 -7.35 0.13
CA ILE A 25 18.80 -7.27 -0.12
C ILE A 25 18.41 -8.19 -1.29
N LEU A 26 19.18 -8.22 -2.37
CA LEU A 26 18.94 -9.12 -3.50
C LEU A 26 19.06 -10.59 -3.09
N HIS A 27 20.08 -10.94 -2.28
CA HIS A 27 20.23 -12.28 -1.72
C HIS A 27 19.01 -12.67 -0.89
N ASP A 28 18.52 -11.78 -0.03
CA ASP A 28 17.39 -12.10 0.84
C ASP A 28 16.07 -12.20 0.07
N LEU A 29 15.86 -11.33 -0.92
CA LEU A 29 14.75 -11.44 -1.87
C LEU A 29 14.79 -12.74 -2.69
N GLU A 30 15.98 -13.31 -2.91
CA GLU A 30 16.13 -14.60 -3.57
C GLU A 30 15.82 -15.78 -2.64
N HIS A 31 16.16 -15.70 -1.35
CA HIS A 31 16.08 -16.86 -0.45
C HIS A 31 14.87 -16.87 0.49
N TYR A 32 14.32 -15.70 0.82
CA TYR A 32 13.26 -15.56 1.80
C TYR A 32 11.99 -14.97 1.19
N THR A 33 10.83 -15.35 1.71
CA THR A 33 9.54 -14.84 1.23
C THR A 33 9.25 -13.50 1.89
N LEU A 34 8.95 -12.48 1.08
CA LEU A 34 8.51 -11.18 1.57
C LEU A 34 7.21 -11.32 2.36
N ASP A 35 7.06 -10.51 3.41
CA ASP A 35 5.82 -10.39 4.17
C ASP A 35 4.84 -9.48 3.42
N PRO A 36 3.71 -10.00 2.90
CA PRO A 36 2.75 -9.20 2.15
C PRO A 36 2.08 -8.09 2.95
N VAL A 37 2.11 -8.15 4.29
CA VAL A 37 1.61 -7.07 5.15
C VAL A 37 2.32 -5.75 4.84
N PHE A 38 3.58 -5.81 4.39
CA PHE A 38 4.33 -4.61 4.06
C PHE A 38 3.82 -3.88 2.82
N GLU A 39 3.01 -4.53 1.97
CA GLU A 39 2.33 -3.82 0.89
C GLU A 39 1.34 -2.76 1.41
N PHE A 40 0.78 -2.94 2.61
CA PHE A 40 -0.16 -2.00 3.23
C PHE A 40 0.49 -0.69 3.68
N TYR A 41 1.82 -0.64 3.81
CA TYR A 41 2.57 0.55 4.23
C TYR A 41 3.08 1.42 3.08
N GLY A 42 2.53 1.24 1.88
CA GLY A 42 2.90 2.03 0.69
C GLY A 42 3.58 1.22 -0.41
N ASN A 43 3.33 -0.09 -0.47
CA ASN A 43 3.98 -1.05 -1.36
C ASN A 43 5.50 -1.20 -1.10
N PHE A 44 6.11 -2.27 -1.61
CA PHE A 44 7.55 -2.48 -1.42
C PHE A 44 8.40 -1.46 -2.18
N VAL A 45 7.90 -1.00 -3.34
CA VAL A 45 8.52 0.02 -4.17
C VAL A 45 7.55 1.19 -4.28
N ASN A 46 7.92 2.31 -3.67
CA ASN A 46 7.11 3.52 -3.65
C ASN A 46 7.84 4.66 -4.39
N PRO A 47 7.44 4.98 -5.63
CA PRO A 47 8.06 6.04 -6.43
C PRO A 47 7.63 7.45 -5.99
N SER A 48 6.63 7.57 -5.12
CA SER A 48 6.13 8.86 -4.61
C SER A 48 5.82 8.76 -3.13
N PRO A 49 6.84 8.54 -2.29
CA PRO A 49 6.67 8.35 -0.86
C PRO A 49 6.19 9.62 -0.16
N GLU A 50 5.28 9.44 0.79
CA GLU A 50 4.85 10.49 1.71
C GLU A 50 5.89 10.61 2.83
N TRP A 51 6.48 11.80 2.98
CA TRP A 51 7.51 12.07 3.99
C TRP A 51 6.95 12.73 5.23
N LEU A 52 7.49 12.39 6.39
CA LEU A 52 7.03 12.91 7.70
C LEU A 52 7.35 14.39 7.91
N SER A 53 8.33 14.95 7.20
CA SER A 53 8.71 16.36 7.30
C SER A 53 9.10 16.95 5.96
N GLN A 54 8.96 18.28 5.83
CA GLN A 54 9.37 19.01 4.63
C GLN A 54 10.87 18.91 4.38
N GLU A 55 11.69 18.84 5.44
CA GLU A 55 13.14 18.66 5.33
C GLU A 55 13.49 17.32 4.68
N VAL A 56 12.87 16.22 5.13
CA VAL A 56 13.05 14.89 4.55
C VAL A 56 12.52 14.84 3.12
N ALA A 57 11.37 15.49 2.88
CA ALA A 57 10.82 15.61 1.53
C ALA A 57 11.75 16.35 0.57
N ALA A 58 12.41 17.41 1.03
CA ALA A 58 13.39 18.15 0.25
C ALA A 58 14.67 17.32 0.02
N LYS A 59 15.17 16.63 1.05
CA LYS A 59 16.37 15.76 0.97
C LYS A 59 16.20 14.65 -0.06
N TYR A 60 15.02 14.01 -0.08
CA TYR A 60 14.73 12.85 -0.93
C TYR A 60 13.77 13.18 -2.09
N ALA A 61 13.71 14.43 -2.50
CA ALA A 61 12.87 14.85 -3.61
C ALA A 61 13.25 14.05 -4.88
N GLY A 62 12.27 13.41 -5.50
CA GLY A 62 12.46 12.56 -6.69
C GLY A 62 13.02 11.16 -6.42
N CYS A 63 13.29 10.80 -5.15
CA CYS A 63 13.73 9.45 -4.80
C CYS A 63 12.53 8.49 -4.66
N THR A 64 12.77 7.23 -5.02
CA THR A 64 11.92 6.09 -4.72
C THR A 64 12.30 5.52 -3.36
N SER A 65 11.31 5.24 -2.50
CA SER A 65 11.50 4.47 -1.28
C SER A 65 11.28 3.00 -1.58
N ILE A 66 12.23 2.14 -1.20
CA ILE A 66 12.11 0.69 -1.31
C ILE A 66 12.26 0.09 0.08
N SER A 67 11.27 -0.66 0.54
CA SER A 67 11.25 -1.19 1.91
C SER A 67 10.39 -2.43 2.03
N GLY A 68 10.72 -3.28 2.99
CA GLY A 68 9.95 -4.48 3.28
C GLY A 68 10.49 -5.24 4.47
N ASN A 69 9.90 -6.41 4.71
CA ASN A 69 10.38 -7.41 5.65
C ASN A 69 10.04 -8.79 5.11
N PHE A 70 10.51 -9.83 5.77
CA PHE A 70 10.32 -11.22 5.37
C PHE A 70 9.51 -11.98 6.42
N LEU A 71 8.69 -12.95 5.98
CA LEU A 71 7.76 -13.68 6.86
C LEU A 71 8.44 -14.41 8.02
N TYR A 72 9.61 -14.99 7.76
CA TYR A 72 10.31 -15.89 8.69
C TYR A 72 11.76 -15.47 8.96
N LEU A 73 12.18 -14.33 8.42
CA LEU A 73 13.47 -13.72 8.68
C LEU A 73 13.22 -12.35 9.29
N SER A 74 13.73 -12.12 10.50
CA SER A 74 13.60 -10.83 11.20
C SER A 74 14.58 -9.80 10.64
N HIS A 75 14.41 -9.44 9.36
CA HIS A 75 15.24 -8.47 8.66
C HIS A 75 14.36 -7.55 7.83
N ALA A 76 13.94 -6.44 8.44
CA ALA A 76 13.31 -5.36 7.71
C ALA A 76 14.39 -4.59 6.95
N PHE A 77 14.19 -4.31 5.66
CA PHE A 77 15.10 -3.49 4.87
C PHE A 77 14.44 -2.17 4.48
N ARG A 78 15.26 -1.12 4.31
CA ARG A 78 14.79 0.16 3.78
C ARG A 78 15.91 0.92 3.10
N LEU A 79 15.65 1.39 1.89
CA LEU A 79 16.50 2.33 1.18
C LEU A 79 15.68 3.39 0.46
N VAL A 80 16.36 4.49 0.12
CA VAL A 80 15.85 5.56 -0.73
C VAL A 80 16.85 5.83 -1.83
N THR A 81 16.38 5.88 -3.08
CA THR A 81 17.28 6.04 -4.23
C THR A 81 16.60 6.71 -5.42
N ASP A 82 17.37 7.46 -6.20
CA ASP A 82 17.00 7.95 -7.53
C ASP A 82 17.67 7.15 -8.67
N ASP A 83 18.48 6.13 -8.34
CA ASP A 83 19.17 5.29 -9.31
C ASP A 83 18.17 4.35 -10.00
N THR A 84 17.79 4.74 -11.21
CA THR A 84 16.86 3.98 -12.05
C THR A 84 17.30 2.52 -12.29
N GLY A 85 18.60 2.25 -12.34
CA GLY A 85 19.15 0.91 -12.51
C GLY A 85 18.93 0.06 -11.26
N LEU A 86 19.23 0.60 -10.09
CA LEU A 86 18.99 -0.05 -8.80
C LEU A 86 17.49 -0.29 -8.57
N ILE A 87 16.65 0.72 -8.82
CA ILE A 87 15.19 0.62 -8.73
C ILE A 87 14.68 -0.53 -9.61
N SER A 88 15.16 -0.60 -10.86
CA SER A 88 14.75 -1.65 -11.80
C SER A 88 15.13 -3.05 -11.32
N ARG A 89 16.37 -3.24 -10.84
CA ARG A 89 16.85 -4.54 -10.35
C ARG A 89 16.08 -5.01 -9.12
N LEU A 90 15.90 -4.14 -8.13
CA LEU A 90 15.15 -4.45 -6.91
C LEU A 90 13.67 -4.69 -7.21
N SER A 91 13.05 -3.87 -8.06
CA SER A 91 11.65 -4.07 -8.49
C SER A 91 11.48 -5.44 -9.14
N ALA A 92 12.39 -5.83 -10.03
CA ALA A 92 12.35 -7.13 -10.68
C ALA A 92 12.54 -8.29 -9.68
N ALA A 93 13.41 -8.13 -8.68
CA ALA A 93 13.59 -9.14 -7.62
C ALA A 93 12.35 -9.27 -6.74
N ILE A 94 11.73 -8.15 -6.37
CA ILE A 94 10.48 -8.11 -5.60
C ILE A 94 9.35 -8.78 -6.39
N GLU A 95 9.18 -8.49 -7.68
CA GLU A 95 8.14 -9.13 -8.49
C GLU A 95 8.38 -10.64 -8.64
N ARG A 96 9.63 -11.09 -8.81
CA ARG A 96 9.95 -12.53 -8.77
C ARG A 96 9.62 -13.17 -7.43
N ASN A 97 9.87 -12.47 -6.32
CA ASN A 97 9.51 -12.95 -4.98
C ASN A 97 7.98 -13.06 -4.83
N LYS A 98 7.25 -12.02 -5.25
CA LYS A 98 5.79 -11.98 -5.22
C LYS A 98 5.16 -13.07 -6.07
N ALA A 99 5.78 -13.47 -7.17
CA ALA A 99 5.28 -14.55 -8.03
C ALA A 99 5.37 -15.95 -7.40
N ARG A 100 6.06 -16.11 -6.25
CA ARG A 100 6.23 -17.40 -5.59
C ARG A 100 4.93 -17.87 -4.93
N PRO A 101 4.61 -19.19 -4.95
CA PRO A 101 3.44 -19.73 -4.28
C PRO A 101 3.36 -19.37 -2.79
N GLU A 102 4.49 -19.41 -2.09
CA GLU A 102 4.59 -19.10 -0.66
C GLU A 102 4.13 -17.67 -0.35
N TYR A 103 4.53 -16.72 -1.22
CA TYR A 103 4.09 -15.33 -1.13
C TYR A 103 2.58 -15.21 -1.35
N GLN A 104 2.06 -15.87 -2.40
CA GLN A 104 0.64 -15.83 -2.73
C GLN A 104 -0.24 -16.43 -1.62
N ASP A 105 0.21 -17.51 -1.00
CA ASP A 105 -0.47 -18.13 0.13
C ASP A 105 -0.46 -17.23 1.37
N ALA A 106 0.67 -16.58 1.67
CA ALA A 106 0.74 -15.60 2.74
C ALA A 106 -0.17 -14.40 2.47
N LEU A 107 -0.18 -13.88 1.24
CA LEU A 107 -1.03 -12.76 0.84
C LEU A 107 -2.50 -13.12 1.02
N LYS A 108 -2.91 -14.32 0.59
CA LYS A 108 -4.28 -14.80 0.75
C LYS A 108 -4.71 -14.88 2.21
N LYS A 109 -3.81 -15.28 3.12
CA LYS A 109 -4.08 -15.29 4.57
C LYS A 109 -4.32 -13.87 5.09
N HIS A 110 -3.43 -12.93 4.76
CA HIS A 110 -3.59 -11.53 5.20
C HIS A 110 -4.82 -10.85 4.60
N LEU A 111 -5.17 -11.16 3.35
CA LEU A 111 -6.39 -10.66 2.71
C LEU A 111 -7.66 -11.14 3.43
N ALA A 112 -7.65 -12.35 4.00
CA ALA A 112 -8.80 -12.88 4.75
C ALA A 112 -9.07 -12.12 6.06
N ASP A 113 -8.05 -11.45 6.61
CA ASP A 113 -8.16 -10.65 7.83
C ASP A 113 -8.63 -9.21 7.57
N LEU A 114 -8.66 -8.78 6.31
CA LEU A 114 -9.10 -7.43 5.96
C LEU A 114 -10.62 -7.29 6.02
N PRO A 115 -11.13 -6.20 6.63
CA PRO A 115 -12.56 -5.95 6.65
C PRO A 115 -13.07 -5.54 5.26
N THR A 116 -14.33 -5.88 4.96
CA THR A 116 -15.07 -5.21 3.88
C THR A 116 -15.43 -3.79 4.32
N LEU A 117 -15.33 -2.81 3.42
CA LEU A 117 -15.71 -1.43 3.71
C LEU A 117 -17.22 -1.33 3.98
N THR A 118 -17.58 -0.68 5.08
CA THR A 118 -18.95 -0.28 5.43
C THR A 118 -18.96 1.16 5.92
N LYS A 119 -20.15 1.76 6.00
CA LYS A 119 -20.33 3.10 6.55
C LYS A 119 -19.77 3.24 7.97
N GLU A 120 -19.94 2.22 8.80
CA GLU A 120 -19.57 2.22 10.22
C GLU A 120 -18.06 2.07 10.42
N ASN A 121 -17.37 1.41 9.50
CA ASN A 121 -15.94 1.08 9.65
C ASN A 121 -15.02 1.91 8.75
N ALA A 122 -15.58 2.83 7.95
CA ALA A 122 -14.84 3.68 7.02
C ALA A 122 -13.86 4.61 7.76
N TYR A 123 -12.57 4.43 7.51
CA TYR A 123 -11.48 5.19 8.13
C TYR A 123 -10.38 5.44 7.10
N VAL A 124 -10.17 6.71 6.76
CA VAL A 124 -9.14 7.12 5.79
C VAL A 124 -7.77 6.64 6.25
N GLY A 125 -7.03 6.04 5.32
CA GLY A 125 -5.72 5.44 5.54
C GLY A 125 -5.76 3.94 5.84
N ARG A 126 -6.92 3.35 6.16
CA ARG A 126 -7.09 1.91 6.39
C ARG A 126 -7.24 1.14 5.07
N CYS A 127 -6.77 -0.11 5.06
CA CYS A 127 -6.96 -1.05 3.95
C CYS A 127 -8.23 -1.90 4.15
N TYR A 128 -8.95 -2.14 3.04
CA TYR A 128 -10.18 -2.93 3.00
C TYR A 128 -10.10 -3.99 1.90
N ALA A 129 -10.76 -5.12 2.11
CA ALA A 129 -10.87 -6.17 1.11
C ALA A 129 -11.73 -5.71 -0.08
N PHE A 130 -11.27 -5.96 -1.31
CA PHE A 130 -11.97 -5.61 -2.53
C PHE A 130 -11.56 -6.52 -3.69
N ALA A 131 -12.54 -7.15 -4.35
CA ALA A 131 -12.34 -7.96 -5.56
C ALA A 131 -11.20 -9.01 -5.49
N GLY A 132 -11.04 -9.68 -4.34
CA GLY A 132 -9.96 -10.67 -4.13
C GLY A 132 -8.58 -10.05 -3.87
N SER A 133 -8.52 -8.73 -3.66
CA SER A 133 -7.34 -7.95 -3.30
C SER A 133 -7.72 -6.95 -2.19
N TRP A 134 -7.01 -5.83 -2.12
CA TRP A 134 -7.26 -4.76 -1.17
C TRP A 134 -7.09 -3.38 -1.82
N PHE A 135 -7.70 -2.38 -1.19
CA PHE A 135 -7.45 -0.97 -1.46
C PHE A 135 -7.28 -0.19 -0.15
N ARG A 136 -6.50 0.88 -0.20
CA ARG A 136 -6.39 1.85 0.89
C ARG A 136 -7.42 2.94 0.68
N LEU A 137 -8.28 3.18 1.67
CA LEU A 137 -9.28 4.25 1.62
C LEU A 137 -8.56 5.61 1.71
N THR A 138 -8.73 6.48 0.71
CA THR A 138 -8.07 7.79 0.67
C THR A 138 -9.06 8.93 0.94
N ARG A 139 -10.34 8.72 0.66
CA ARG A 139 -11.38 9.73 0.88
C ARG A 139 -12.73 9.10 1.17
N VAL A 140 -13.47 9.75 2.06
CA VAL A 140 -14.91 9.53 2.26
C VAL A 140 -15.59 10.88 2.07
N TYR A 141 -16.66 10.90 1.29
CA TYR A 141 -17.42 12.13 1.05
C TYR A 141 -18.89 11.80 0.86
N ARG A 142 -19.73 12.81 1.09
CA ARG A 142 -21.18 12.72 0.91
C ARG A 142 -21.61 13.67 -0.20
N LEU A 143 -22.39 13.16 -1.13
CA LEU A 143 -23.08 13.96 -2.13
C LEU A 143 -24.30 14.64 -1.49
N THR A 144 -24.56 15.87 -1.89
CA THR A 144 -25.87 16.49 -1.69
C THR A 144 -26.93 15.77 -2.51
N GLU A 145 -28.21 15.91 -2.14
CA GLU A 145 -29.30 15.34 -2.94
C GLU A 145 -29.34 15.92 -4.36
N GLN A 146 -28.98 17.19 -4.51
CA GLN A 146 -28.88 17.84 -5.81
C GLN A 146 -27.78 17.18 -6.67
N GLU A 147 -26.55 17.06 -6.18
CA GLU A 147 -25.45 16.43 -6.92
C GLU A 147 -25.75 14.96 -7.25
N ALA A 148 -26.42 14.25 -6.35
CA ALA A 148 -26.85 12.87 -6.58
C ALA A 148 -27.91 12.80 -7.69
N ASN A 149 -28.87 13.72 -7.72
CA ASN A 149 -29.88 13.82 -8.78
C ASN A 149 -29.27 14.18 -10.14
N GLU A 150 -28.40 15.19 -10.20
CA GLU A 150 -27.69 15.62 -11.42
C GLU A 150 -26.85 14.48 -12.03
N LYS A 151 -26.32 13.57 -11.20
CA LYS A 151 -25.49 12.44 -11.63
C LYS A 151 -26.26 11.11 -11.73
N ALA A 152 -27.57 11.13 -11.49
CA ALA A 152 -28.41 9.93 -11.39
C ALA A 152 -27.85 8.84 -10.45
N LEU A 153 -27.32 9.25 -9.29
CA LEU A 153 -26.76 8.38 -8.26
C LEU A 153 -27.77 8.19 -7.12
N LEU A 154 -28.04 6.93 -6.76
CA LEU A 154 -28.95 6.61 -5.65
C LEU A 154 -28.30 6.83 -4.27
N TYR A 155 -27.03 6.46 -4.12
CA TYR A 155 -26.31 6.50 -2.86
C TYR A 155 -25.65 7.86 -2.65
N LEU A 156 -25.73 8.37 -1.42
CA LEU A 156 -25.19 9.67 -1.01
C LEU A 156 -23.78 9.55 -0.44
N ASP A 157 -23.46 8.45 0.24
CA ASP A 157 -22.14 8.24 0.84
C ASP A 157 -21.22 7.52 -0.14
N HIS A 158 -20.07 8.13 -0.46
CA HIS A 158 -19.10 7.65 -1.45
C HIS A 158 -17.69 7.61 -0.89
N PHE A 159 -16.84 6.83 -1.56
CA PHE A 159 -15.42 6.72 -1.23
C PHE A 159 -14.53 6.84 -2.47
N GLU A 160 -13.28 7.23 -2.23
CA GLU A 160 -12.15 7.03 -3.14
C GLU A 160 -11.07 6.22 -2.40
N GLY A 161 -10.30 5.43 -3.16
CA GLY A 161 -9.19 4.68 -2.61
C GLY A 161 -8.15 4.33 -3.67
N THR A 162 -7.03 3.79 -3.21
CA THR A 162 -5.93 3.35 -4.07
C THR A 162 -5.75 1.85 -3.94
N THR A 163 -5.78 1.13 -5.06
CA THR A 163 -5.57 -0.33 -5.07
C THR A 163 -4.14 -0.69 -4.70
N ARG A 164 -3.91 -1.96 -4.41
CA ARG A 164 -2.56 -2.55 -4.30
C ARG A 164 -1.61 -2.16 -5.44
N HIS A 165 -2.14 -1.93 -6.66
CA HIS A 165 -1.36 -1.60 -7.85
C HIS A 165 -1.21 -0.09 -8.09
N GLY A 166 -1.70 0.76 -7.17
CA GLY A 166 -1.60 2.21 -7.29
C GLY A 166 -2.74 2.85 -8.09
N GLU A 167 -3.76 2.09 -8.49
CA GLU A 167 -4.88 2.61 -9.29
C GLU A 167 -5.91 3.28 -8.37
N THR A 168 -6.48 4.39 -8.82
CA THR A 168 -7.60 5.03 -8.10
C THR A 168 -8.90 4.29 -8.39
N ILE A 169 -9.64 3.98 -7.32
CA ILE A 169 -11.00 3.44 -7.38
C ILE A 169 -11.94 4.32 -6.56
N GLY A 170 -13.23 4.21 -6.82
CA GLY A 170 -14.25 4.87 -6.02
C GLY A 170 -15.64 4.34 -6.30
N GLY A 171 -16.58 4.67 -5.42
CA GLY A 171 -17.97 4.26 -5.55
C GLY A 171 -18.79 4.52 -4.30
N ALA A 172 -20.01 3.99 -4.29
CA ALA A 172 -20.90 4.08 -3.14
C ALA A 172 -20.37 3.24 -1.97
N ILE A 173 -20.51 3.75 -0.76
CA ILE A 173 -20.18 3.01 0.47
C ILE A 173 -21.31 2.02 0.78
N PRO A 174 -21.02 0.72 0.96
CA PRO A 174 -22.02 -0.25 1.40
C PRO A 174 -22.65 0.16 2.73
N GLY A 175 -23.99 0.16 2.79
CA GLY A 175 -24.76 0.65 3.93
C GLY A 175 -24.87 2.19 4.01
N GLY A 176 -24.38 2.90 3.00
CA GLY A 176 -24.53 4.34 2.84
C GLY A 176 -25.99 4.78 2.72
N ASP A 177 -26.26 6.04 3.06
CA ASP A 177 -27.59 6.61 2.89
C ASP A 177 -27.95 6.74 1.41
N THR A 178 -29.25 6.70 1.11
CA THR A 178 -29.79 6.85 -0.24
C THR A 178 -30.67 8.08 -0.36
N LEU A 179 -30.88 8.56 -1.58
CA LEU A 179 -31.98 9.45 -1.90
C LEU A 179 -33.32 8.83 -1.47
N GLN A 180 -34.25 9.68 -1.02
CA GLN A 180 -35.61 9.24 -0.72
C GLN A 180 -36.44 8.96 -1.98
N SER A 181 -36.05 9.53 -3.13
CA SER A 181 -36.78 9.42 -4.39
C SER A 181 -35.85 9.71 -5.58
N THR A 182 -36.07 9.03 -6.70
CA THR A 182 -35.33 9.23 -7.97
C THR A 182 -36.07 10.14 -8.96
N LYS A 183 -37.21 10.74 -8.56
CA LYS A 183 -38.02 11.62 -9.42
C LYS A 183 -37.28 12.87 -9.93
N GLY A 184 -36.19 13.26 -9.29
CA GLY A 184 -35.38 14.43 -9.66
C GLY A 184 -34.20 14.11 -10.56
N TRP A 185 -34.01 12.86 -11.00
CA TRP A 185 -32.89 12.49 -11.86
C TRP A 185 -32.98 13.17 -13.22
N GLU A 186 -31.87 13.78 -13.62
CA GLU A 186 -31.68 14.31 -14.97
C GLU A 186 -31.14 13.17 -15.83
N ILE A 187 -31.99 12.61 -16.69
CA ILE A 187 -31.70 11.46 -17.57
C ILE A 187 -31.62 11.93 -19.02
#